data_AF-V9D4X4-F1
#
_entry.id   AF-V9D4X4-F1
#
_cell.length_a   1.000
_cell.length_b   1.000
_cell.length_c   1.000
_cell.angle_alpha   90.00
_cell.angle_beta   90.00
_cell.angle_gamma   90.00
#
_symmetry.space_group_name_H-M   'P 1'
#
loop_
_entity.id
_entity.type
_entity.pdbx_description
1 polymer ?
#
loop_
_entity_poly.entity_id
_entity_poly.type
_entity_poly.pdbx_seq_one_letter_code
_entity_poly.pdbx_strand_id
1 'polypeptide(L)'
;MDDPEAPLLSTVPPTWTTILTPITSLSPLSSLLLFALVFTLILINFCFFRLAAVLNRDPIYRRPRSPSDNPPHLLIVLGSGGHTAEMLNILGQYRRLLDDWPQRTYVVSSGDEFSASKAREFEHDMFSKRDKRDPNGANPALLVGPTGYDIITVHRARRVHQTLLTTPLSSLRCLWDCIKLLRGTHPDFFPRIAGDNSSRPLTPDLILTNGPGTGVIVILASIILLFFGVAGPSASLPRSKKVMKHDMGVGDASAKIGQMRSIYIESWARVRTLSLSGRLLKPLVDRFLVQWPQLVEKETVGAGAGARTGRVEFVGSLVT
;
A
#
# COMPACT_ATOMS: atom_id res chain seq x y z
N MET A 1 -11.58 52.18 -70.35
CA MET A 1 -10.14 52.21 -70.02
C MET A 1 -10.04 51.39 -68.76
N ASP A 2 -10.00 50.08 -68.98
CA ASP A 2 -10.06 49.05 -67.96
C ASP A 2 -8.63 48.81 -67.46
N ASP A 3 -8.41 49.00 -66.16
CA ASP A 3 -7.16 48.61 -65.49
C ASP A 3 -7.20 47.09 -65.24
N PRO A 4 -6.22 46.31 -65.75
CA PRO A 4 -6.16 44.88 -65.49
C PRO A 4 -5.35 44.57 -64.23
N GLU A 5 -5.85 43.58 -63.48
CA GLU A 5 -5.09 42.70 -62.57
C GLU A 5 -4.49 43.30 -61.28
N ALA A 6 -5.33 43.45 -60.25
CA ALA A 6 -4.88 43.21 -58.88
C ALA A 6 -4.81 41.68 -58.64
N PRO A 7 -3.65 41.10 -58.26
CA PRO A 7 -3.59 39.68 -57.99
C PRO A 7 -4.36 39.38 -56.71
N LEU A 8 -5.46 38.63 -56.85
CA LEU A 8 -6.17 38.01 -55.74
C LEU A 8 -5.18 37.12 -54.98
N LEU A 9 -4.81 37.55 -53.76
CA LEU A 9 -4.00 36.77 -52.85
C LEU A 9 -4.78 35.49 -52.52
N SER A 10 -4.55 34.41 -53.28
CA SER A 10 -5.13 33.10 -52.98
C SER A 10 -4.45 32.58 -51.71
N THR A 11 -5.06 32.87 -50.56
CA THR A 11 -4.66 32.27 -49.29
C THR A 11 -5.14 30.83 -49.27
N VAL A 12 -4.49 29.97 -50.05
CA VAL A 12 -4.70 28.52 -49.95
C VAL A 12 -4.25 28.12 -48.55
N PRO A 13 -5.12 27.51 -47.72
CA PRO A 13 -4.74 27.09 -46.38
C PRO A 13 -3.56 26.10 -46.49
N PRO A 14 -2.57 26.18 -45.59
CA PRO A 14 -1.40 25.32 -45.66
C PRO A 14 -1.83 23.86 -45.70
N THR A 15 -1.45 23.16 -46.77
CA THR A 15 -1.68 21.73 -46.91
C THR A 15 -0.89 20.99 -45.83
N TRP A 16 -1.40 19.85 -45.34
CA TRP A 16 -0.74 19.03 -44.29
C TRP A 16 0.74 18.75 -44.59
N THR A 17 1.09 18.65 -45.87
CA THR A 17 2.46 18.51 -46.37
C THR A 17 3.35 19.70 -45.97
N THR A 18 2.87 20.93 -46.06
CA THR A 18 3.60 22.17 -45.73
C THR A 18 3.79 22.35 -44.22
N ILE A 19 2.93 21.74 -43.41
CA ILE A 19 3.05 21.76 -41.94
C ILE A 19 4.10 20.74 -41.47
N LEU A 20 4.28 19.64 -42.20
CA LEU A 20 5.18 18.54 -41.86
C LEU A 20 6.57 18.63 -42.52
N THR A 21 6.77 19.52 -43.51
CA THR A 21 8.06 19.73 -44.18
C THR A 21 9.26 19.97 -43.25
N PRO A 22 9.19 20.78 -42.16
CA PRO A 22 10.34 20.96 -41.27
C PRO A 22 10.69 19.69 -40.49
N ILE A 23 9.75 18.76 -40.33
CA ILE A 23 9.96 17.48 -39.64
C ILE A 23 10.63 16.47 -40.59
N THR A 24 10.26 16.48 -41.87
CA THR A 24 10.86 15.59 -42.88
C THR A 24 12.24 16.05 -43.37
N SER A 25 12.62 17.31 -43.11
CA SER A 25 13.94 17.86 -43.46
C SER A 25 14.99 17.73 -42.35
N LEU A 26 14.65 17.08 -41.23
CA LEU A 26 15.58 16.86 -40.12
C LEU A 26 16.65 15.83 -40.49
N SER A 27 17.87 16.02 -39.97
CA SER A 27 18.90 14.98 -40.05
C SER A 27 18.41 13.68 -39.40
N PRO A 28 18.91 12.50 -39.81
CA PRO A 28 18.51 11.22 -39.20
C PRO A 28 18.78 11.19 -37.68
N LEU A 29 19.86 11.82 -37.22
CA LEU A 29 20.16 11.96 -35.80
C LEU A 29 19.14 12.83 -35.07
N SER A 30 18.77 13.98 -35.65
CA SER A 30 17.76 14.88 -35.07
C SER A 30 16.38 14.21 -34.99
N SER A 31 16.03 13.41 -35.99
CA SER A 31 14.79 12.61 -35.99
C SER A 31 14.77 11.55 -34.90
N LEU A 32 15.90 10.84 -34.70
CA LEU A 32 16.05 9.87 -33.61
C LEU A 32 15.95 10.52 -32.22
N LEU A 33 16.61 11.66 -32.03
CA LEU A 33 16.57 12.42 -30.77
C LEU A 33 15.14 12.92 -30.47
N LEU A 34 14.43 13.40 -31.49
CA LEU A 34 13.03 13.82 -31.35
C LEU A 34 12.14 12.65 -30.98
N PHE A 35 12.30 11.49 -31.62
CA PHE A 35 11.56 10.29 -31.27
C PHE A 35 11.84 9.84 -29.82
N ALA A 36 13.11 9.82 -29.42
CA ALA A 36 13.50 9.47 -28.05
C ALA A 36 12.90 10.44 -27.03
N LEU A 37 12.89 11.74 -27.33
CA LEU A 37 12.27 12.77 -26.48
C LEU A 37 10.77 12.54 -26.34
N VAL A 38 10.05 12.38 -27.46
CA VAL A 38 8.60 12.16 -27.45
C VAL A 38 8.23 10.87 -26.72
N PHE A 39 8.96 9.77 -26.99
CA PHE A 39 8.78 8.50 -26.29
C PHE A 39 9.00 8.64 -24.78
N THR A 40 10.05 9.35 -24.37
CA THR A 40 10.34 9.60 -22.96
C THR A 40 9.24 10.42 -22.29
N LEU A 41 8.71 11.45 -22.96
CA LEU A 41 7.60 12.25 -22.46
C LEU A 41 6.32 11.41 -22.30
N ILE A 42 6.01 10.54 -23.27
CA ILE A 42 4.87 9.62 -23.19
C ILE A 42 5.05 8.67 -22.00
N LEU A 43 6.24 8.09 -21.83
CA LEU A 43 6.54 7.19 -20.72
C LEU A 43 6.42 7.89 -19.37
N ILE A 44 6.94 9.11 -19.22
CA ILE A 44 6.82 9.91 -18.00
C ILE A 44 5.35 10.18 -17.67
N ASN A 45 4.55 10.57 -18.65
CA ASN A 45 3.12 10.82 -18.45
C ASN A 45 2.39 9.54 -18.03
N PHE A 46 2.66 8.41 -18.72
CA PHE A 46 2.07 7.12 -18.36
C PHE A 46 2.42 6.71 -16.92
N CYS A 47 3.70 6.80 -16.56
CA CYS A 47 4.17 6.55 -15.20
C CYS A 47 3.52 7.50 -14.18
N PHE A 48 3.39 8.78 -14.50
CA PHE A 48 2.75 9.76 -13.63
C PHE A 48 1.28 9.42 -13.38
N PHE A 49 0.50 9.17 -14.43
CA PHE A 49 -0.91 8.81 -14.28
C PHE A 49 -1.09 7.46 -13.58
N ARG A 50 -0.22 6.48 -13.85
CA ARG A 50 -0.25 5.20 -13.16
C ARG A 50 0.02 5.35 -11.67
N LEU A 51 1.07 6.09 -11.30
CA LEU A 51 1.41 6.36 -9.90
C LEU A 51 0.30 7.17 -9.22
N ALA A 52 -0.25 8.18 -9.89
CA ALA A 52 -1.38 8.95 -9.38
C ALA A 52 -2.61 8.07 -9.13
N ALA A 53 -2.92 7.11 -10.02
CA ALA A 53 -4.01 6.16 -9.81
C ALA A 53 -3.77 5.22 -8.62
N VAL A 54 -2.52 4.79 -8.41
CA VAL A 54 -2.14 3.96 -7.25
C VAL A 54 -2.23 4.72 -5.93
N LEU A 55 -1.83 5.99 -5.89
CA LEU A 55 -1.83 6.81 -4.68
C LEU A 55 -3.20 7.44 -4.37
N ASN A 56 -4.07 7.58 -5.37
CA ASN A 56 -5.41 8.20 -5.25
C ASN A 56 -6.54 7.18 -5.35
N ARG A 57 -6.38 6.03 -4.68
CA ARG A 57 -7.39 4.99 -4.70
C ARG A 57 -8.58 5.37 -3.82
N ASP A 58 -9.79 5.08 -4.30
CA ASP A 58 -11.01 5.36 -3.55
C ASP A 58 -11.00 4.67 -2.18
N PRO A 59 -11.49 5.34 -1.12
CA PRO A 59 -11.62 4.74 0.20
C PRO A 59 -12.57 3.54 0.18
N ILE A 60 -12.20 2.49 0.91
CA ILE A 60 -13.05 1.31 1.09
C ILE A 60 -13.96 1.54 2.29
N TYR A 61 -15.24 1.75 2.04
CA TYR A 61 -16.25 1.92 3.10
C TYR A 61 -16.95 0.62 3.50
N ARG A 62 -16.78 -0.45 2.72
CA ARG A 62 -17.38 -1.75 3.03
C ARG A 62 -16.38 -2.66 3.72
N ARG A 63 -16.79 -3.16 4.88
CA ARG A 63 -16.12 -4.27 5.55
C ARG A 63 -15.96 -5.45 4.58
N PRO A 64 -14.79 -6.09 4.50
CA PRO A 64 -14.67 -7.37 3.80
C PRO A 64 -15.69 -8.34 4.37
N ARG A 65 -16.63 -8.81 3.55
CA ARG A 65 -17.47 -9.96 3.90
C ARG A 65 -16.70 -11.17 3.40
N SER A 66 -16.23 -12.01 4.32
CA SER A 66 -15.48 -13.22 3.94
C SER A 66 -16.46 -14.29 3.47
N PRO A 67 -16.30 -14.86 2.26
CA PRO A 67 -16.63 -16.25 2.01
C PRO A 67 -15.74 -17.14 2.90
N SER A 68 -16.19 -18.35 3.23
CA SER A 68 -15.40 -19.38 3.90
C SER A 68 -14.06 -19.69 3.20
N ASP A 69 -13.98 -19.37 1.91
CA ASP A 69 -12.92 -19.83 1.03
C ASP A 69 -11.73 -18.85 0.94
N ASN A 70 -11.86 -17.61 1.46
CA ASN A 70 -10.75 -16.65 1.45
C ASN A 70 -10.80 -15.63 2.61
N PRO A 71 -10.16 -15.95 3.76
CA PRO A 71 -10.15 -15.07 4.91
C PRO A 71 -9.35 -13.77 4.64
N PRO A 72 -9.82 -12.61 5.14
CA PRO A 72 -9.10 -11.35 4.96
C PRO A 72 -7.73 -11.38 5.68
N HIS A 73 -6.69 -10.91 4.99
CA HIS A 73 -5.31 -11.00 5.45
C HIS A 73 -4.74 -9.65 5.91
N LEU A 74 -4.35 -9.60 7.19
CA LEU A 74 -3.71 -8.45 7.84
C LEU A 74 -2.19 -8.64 7.98
N LEU A 75 -1.42 -7.74 7.39
CA LEU A 75 0.03 -7.64 7.55
C LEU A 75 0.37 -6.58 8.60
N ILE A 76 1.11 -6.95 9.64
CA ILE A 76 1.52 -6.07 10.74
C ILE A 76 3.03 -5.93 10.72
N VAL A 77 3.54 -4.72 10.49
CA VAL A 77 4.98 -4.46 10.53
C VAL A 77 5.37 -3.97 11.91
N LEU A 78 6.12 -4.80 12.63
CA LEU A 78 6.65 -4.46 13.93
C LEU A 78 7.92 -3.63 13.77
N GLY A 79 8.02 -2.54 14.55
CA GLY A 79 9.29 -1.83 14.73
C GLY A 79 10.25 -2.62 15.61
N SER A 80 11.30 -1.98 16.11
CA SER A 80 12.18 -2.58 17.12
C SER A 80 12.00 -1.91 18.48
N GLY A 81 11.97 -2.68 19.56
CA GLY A 81 11.88 -2.17 20.93
C GLY A 81 10.53 -1.51 21.22
N GLY A 82 10.54 -0.22 21.59
CA GLY A 82 9.34 0.52 22.00
C GLY A 82 8.23 0.55 20.95
N HIS A 83 8.56 0.59 19.67
CA HIS A 83 7.57 0.53 18.59
C HIS A 83 6.81 -0.80 18.57
N THR A 84 7.46 -1.91 18.88
CA THR A 84 6.81 -3.23 18.96
C THR A 84 5.80 -3.27 20.09
N ALA A 85 6.23 -2.84 21.29
CA ALA A 85 5.35 -2.77 22.46
C ALA A 85 4.13 -1.88 22.17
N GLU A 86 4.36 -0.74 21.51
CA GLU A 86 3.30 0.17 21.08
C GLU A 86 2.31 -0.52 20.14
N MET A 87 2.78 -1.17 19.07
CA MET A 87 1.92 -1.85 18.10
C MET A 87 1.09 -2.97 18.74
N LEU A 88 1.72 -3.80 19.58
CA LEU A 88 1.02 -4.89 20.25
C LEU A 88 0.00 -4.37 21.27
N ASN A 89 0.27 -3.25 21.95
CA ASN A 89 -0.73 -2.62 22.82
C ASN A 89 -1.95 -2.13 22.04
N ILE A 90 -1.72 -1.47 20.90
CA ILE A 90 -2.79 -1.03 19.99
C ILE A 90 -3.64 -2.24 19.57
N LEU A 91 -3.01 -3.29 19.07
CA LEU A 91 -3.72 -4.51 18.66
C LEU A 91 -4.50 -5.15 19.83
N GLY A 92 -3.95 -5.12 21.03
CA GLY A 92 -4.60 -5.65 22.25
C GLY A 92 -5.85 -4.87 22.67
N GLN A 93 -5.88 -3.56 22.45
CA GLN A 93 -7.05 -2.71 22.72
C GLN A 93 -8.13 -2.87 21.63
N TYR A 94 -7.72 -3.02 20.37
CA TYR A 94 -8.63 -3.18 19.23
C TYR A 94 -8.93 -4.66 18.92
N ARG A 95 -9.39 -5.44 19.90
CA ARG A 95 -9.63 -6.89 19.71
C ARG A 95 -10.54 -7.25 18.54
N ARG A 96 -11.57 -6.42 18.28
CA ARG A 96 -12.47 -6.60 17.14
C ARG A 96 -11.73 -6.61 15.80
N LEU A 97 -10.61 -5.88 15.69
CA LEU A 97 -9.75 -5.93 14.51
C LEU A 97 -9.17 -7.35 14.32
N LEU A 98 -8.73 -8.02 15.39
CA LEU A 98 -8.19 -9.37 15.27
C LEU A 98 -9.28 -10.40 14.91
N ASP A 99 -10.51 -10.18 15.37
CA ASP A 99 -11.66 -11.04 15.02
C ASP A 99 -12.06 -10.86 13.54
N ASP A 100 -12.07 -9.63 13.05
CA ASP A 100 -12.38 -9.30 11.65
C ASP A 100 -11.26 -9.75 10.68
N TRP A 101 -10.05 -10.00 11.18
CA TRP A 101 -8.84 -10.34 10.40
C TRP A 101 -8.21 -11.65 10.90
N PRO A 102 -8.80 -12.81 10.54
CA PRO A 102 -8.39 -14.10 11.09
C PRO A 102 -7.03 -14.58 10.57
N GLN A 103 -6.61 -14.14 9.37
CA GLN A 103 -5.28 -14.41 8.84
C GLN A 103 -4.36 -13.22 9.11
N ARG A 104 -3.25 -13.44 9.82
CA ARG A 104 -2.30 -12.40 10.21
C ARG A 104 -0.87 -12.77 9.86
N THR A 105 -0.08 -11.79 9.43
CA THR A 105 1.36 -11.94 9.24
C THR A 105 2.10 -10.82 9.97
N TYR A 106 3.00 -11.18 10.88
CA TYR A 106 3.87 -10.23 11.57
C TYR A 106 5.23 -10.15 10.87
N VAL A 107 5.61 -8.94 10.48
CA VAL A 107 6.91 -8.65 9.87
C VAL A 107 7.84 -8.14 10.95
N VAL A 108 8.96 -8.83 11.14
CA VAL A 108 10.03 -8.46 12.07
C VAL A 108 11.32 -8.18 11.30
N SER A 109 12.15 -7.29 11.82
CA SER A 109 13.45 -6.99 11.20
C SER A 109 14.51 -7.99 11.62
N SER A 110 15.47 -8.28 10.74
CA SER A 110 16.63 -9.13 11.01
C SER A 110 17.40 -8.66 12.25
N GLY A 111 17.66 -9.56 13.20
CA GLY A 111 18.32 -9.26 14.47
C GLY A 111 17.40 -8.70 15.55
N ASP A 112 16.08 -8.81 15.38
CA ASP A 112 15.06 -8.42 16.37
C ASP A 112 14.21 -9.62 16.82
N GLU A 113 14.88 -10.61 17.42
CA GLU A 113 14.23 -11.81 17.96
C GLU A 113 13.28 -11.48 19.12
N PHE A 114 13.56 -10.39 19.84
CA PHE A 114 12.71 -9.90 20.91
C PHE A 114 11.31 -9.56 20.41
N SER A 115 11.21 -8.82 19.29
CA SER A 115 9.92 -8.49 18.69
C SER A 115 9.18 -9.74 18.20
N ALA A 116 9.90 -10.73 17.65
CA ALA A 116 9.30 -12.00 17.23
C ALA A 116 8.71 -12.77 18.42
N SER A 117 9.44 -12.87 19.53
CA SER A 117 8.96 -13.54 20.74
C SER A 117 7.75 -12.81 21.35
N LYS A 118 7.76 -11.47 21.37
CA LYS A 118 6.61 -10.68 21.84
C LYS A 118 5.36 -10.88 20.98
N ALA A 119 5.50 -11.03 19.67
CA ALA A 119 4.38 -11.36 18.79
C ALA A 119 3.79 -12.75 19.09
N ARG A 120 4.63 -13.76 19.35
CA ARG A 120 4.17 -15.11 19.75
C ARG A 120 3.45 -15.09 21.08
N GLU A 121 4.02 -14.41 22.08
CA GLU A 121 3.39 -14.24 23.40
C GLU A 121 2.02 -13.56 23.28
N PHE A 122 1.94 -12.51 22.46
CA PHE A 122 0.70 -11.78 22.22
C PHE A 122 -0.41 -12.66 21.61
N GLU A 123 -0.09 -13.41 20.55
CA GLU A 123 -1.06 -14.31 19.92
C GLU A 123 -1.48 -15.45 20.87
N HIS A 124 -0.56 -15.99 21.68
CA HIS A 124 -0.87 -17.00 22.68
C HIS A 124 -1.81 -16.49 23.79
N ASP A 125 -1.57 -15.28 24.31
CA ASP A 125 -2.45 -14.64 25.29
C ASP A 125 -3.83 -14.34 24.70
N MET A 126 -3.88 -13.87 23.45
CA MET A 126 -5.13 -13.60 22.74
C MET A 126 -5.94 -14.88 22.50
N PHE A 127 -5.28 -15.97 22.10
CA PHE A 127 -5.90 -17.29 21.96
C PHE A 127 -6.47 -17.78 23.30
N SER A 128 -5.65 -17.74 24.36
CA SER A 128 -6.06 -18.15 25.72
C SER A 128 -7.26 -17.35 26.25
N LYS A 129 -7.33 -16.05 25.96
CA LYS A 129 -8.46 -15.17 26.33
C LYS A 129 -9.72 -15.40 25.50
N ARG A 130 -9.61 -16.04 24.34
CA ARG A 130 -10.72 -16.42 23.47
C ARG A 130 -11.35 -17.73 23.95
N ASP A 131 -10.53 -18.76 24.17
CA ASP A 131 -10.99 -20.08 24.67
C ASP A 131 -11.75 -19.97 26.00
N LYS A 132 -11.28 -19.11 26.92
CA LYS A 132 -11.98 -18.86 28.20
C LYS A 132 -13.36 -18.23 28.04
N ARG A 133 -13.62 -17.51 26.94
CA ARG A 133 -14.89 -16.80 26.71
C ARG A 133 -15.92 -17.65 25.97
N ASP A 134 -15.46 -18.64 25.20
CA ASP A 134 -16.34 -19.50 24.41
C ASP A 134 -15.87 -20.96 24.46
N PRO A 135 -16.04 -21.66 25.60
CA PRO A 135 -15.59 -23.04 25.77
C PRO A 135 -16.34 -24.06 24.90
N ASN A 136 -17.49 -23.68 24.33
CA ASN A 136 -18.33 -24.52 23.47
C ASN A 136 -18.33 -24.07 22.00
N GLY A 137 -17.65 -22.98 21.66
CA GLY A 137 -17.50 -22.52 20.29
C GLY A 137 -16.62 -23.51 19.50
N ALA A 138 -17.10 -23.98 18.36
CA ALA A 138 -16.34 -24.86 17.48
C ALA A 138 -14.93 -24.30 17.25
N ASN A 139 -13.90 -25.10 17.55
CA ASN A 139 -12.49 -24.73 17.41
C ASN A 139 -12.24 -24.07 16.05
N PRO A 140 -11.98 -22.75 15.99
CA PRO A 140 -11.64 -22.08 14.73
C PRO A 140 -10.33 -22.60 14.13
N ALA A 141 -9.53 -23.33 14.94
CA ALA A 141 -8.33 -24.05 14.53
C ALA A 141 -8.55 -25.04 13.38
N LEU A 142 -9.79 -25.49 13.14
CA LEU A 142 -10.12 -26.40 12.03
C LEU A 142 -10.38 -25.71 10.69
N LEU A 143 -10.45 -24.37 10.63
CA LEU A 143 -10.66 -23.65 9.36
C LEU A 143 -9.40 -22.94 8.83
N VAL A 144 -8.40 -22.64 9.69
CA VAL A 144 -7.16 -21.95 9.27
C VAL A 144 -5.96 -22.38 10.11
N GLY A 145 -5.49 -23.63 9.95
CA GLY A 145 -4.15 -24.11 10.38
C GLY A 145 -3.79 -24.04 11.89
N PRO A 146 -2.60 -24.52 12.29
CA PRO A 146 -2.24 -24.71 13.70
C PRO A 146 -2.03 -23.41 14.51
N THR A 147 -1.78 -22.29 13.82
CA THR A 147 -1.73 -20.94 14.39
C THR A 147 -2.27 -19.99 13.33
N GLY A 148 -3.32 -19.20 13.61
CA GLY A 148 -3.90 -18.25 12.65
C GLY A 148 -2.98 -17.07 12.27
N TYR A 149 -1.68 -17.18 12.52
CA TYR A 149 -0.69 -16.14 12.26
C TYR A 149 0.64 -16.73 11.77
N ASP A 150 1.36 -15.94 10.97
CA ASP A 150 2.71 -16.19 10.49
C ASP A 150 3.67 -15.09 11.01
N ILE A 151 4.95 -15.42 11.26
CA ILE A 151 5.99 -14.44 11.61
C ILE A 151 7.11 -14.54 10.59
N ILE A 152 7.42 -13.41 9.94
CA ILE A 152 8.39 -13.37 8.83
C ILE A 152 9.47 -12.34 9.12
N THR A 153 10.71 -12.77 8.92
CA THR A 153 11.87 -11.93 9.16
C THR A 153 12.35 -11.33 7.84
N VAL A 154 12.40 -10.00 7.77
CA VAL A 154 12.96 -9.27 6.62
C VAL A 154 14.26 -8.58 7.02
N HIS A 155 15.16 -8.37 6.06
CA HIS A 155 16.37 -7.58 6.33
C HIS A 155 16.01 -6.19 6.86
N ARG A 156 16.75 -5.71 7.86
CA ARG A 156 16.57 -4.37 8.42
C ARG A 156 16.93 -3.30 7.39
N ALA A 157 16.02 -2.34 7.15
CA ALA A 157 16.24 -1.26 6.18
C ALA A 157 17.50 -0.42 6.47
N ARG A 158 17.75 -0.15 7.75
CA ARG A 158 18.95 0.54 8.23
C ARG A 158 19.38 0.01 9.60
N ARG A 159 20.66 -0.35 9.74
CA ARG A 159 21.25 -0.78 11.01
C ARG A 159 21.56 0.43 11.90
N VAL A 160 21.58 0.19 13.21
CA VAL A 160 22.04 1.20 14.18
C VAL A 160 23.51 1.52 13.87
N HIS A 161 23.90 2.79 13.95
CA HIS A 161 25.23 3.31 13.57
C HIS A 161 25.60 3.20 12.09
N GLN A 162 24.69 2.75 11.21
CA GLN A 162 24.93 2.75 9.78
C GLN A 162 24.92 4.18 9.22
N THR A 163 25.94 4.49 8.42
CA THR A 163 26.06 5.76 7.71
C THR A 163 24.96 5.93 6.67
N LEU A 164 24.57 7.18 6.39
CA LEU A 164 23.55 7.47 5.39
C LEU A 164 23.93 7.01 3.98
N LEU A 165 25.23 6.94 3.66
CA LEU A 165 25.74 6.50 2.35
C LEU A 165 25.57 5.00 2.10
N THR A 166 25.66 4.16 3.12
CA THR A 166 25.51 2.70 2.98
C THR A 166 24.06 2.24 3.16
N THR A 167 23.21 3.13 3.68
CA THR A 167 21.78 2.87 3.94
C THR A 167 20.98 2.44 2.69
N PRO A 168 21.22 3.00 1.48
CA PRO A 168 20.53 2.56 0.28
C PRO A 168 20.70 1.06 -0.02
N LEU A 169 21.90 0.51 0.19
CA LEU A 169 22.16 -0.91 -0.08
C LEU A 169 21.39 -1.83 0.86
N SER A 170 21.35 -1.52 2.16
CA SER A 170 20.53 -2.28 3.12
C SER A 170 19.03 -2.09 2.88
N SER A 171 18.62 -0.88 2.46
CA SER A 171 17.23 -0.58 2.12
C SER A 171 16.77 -1.34 0.87
N LEU A 172 17.62 -1.50 -0.14
CA LEU A 172 17.32 -2.30 -1.34
C LEU A 172 17.19 -3.80 -1.03
N ARG A 173 18.04 -4.33 -0.14
CA ARG A 173 17.90 -5.72 0.33
C ARG A 173 16.59 -5.92 1.09
N CYS A 174 16.28 -5.00 2.01
CA CYS A 174 14.99 -4.96 2.70
C CYS A 174 13.81 -4.89 1.71
N LEU A 175 13.92 -4.04 0.67
CA LEU A 175 12.89 -3.88 -0.35
C LEU A 175 12.64 -5.19 -1.10
N TRP A 176 13.70 -5.91 -1.47
CA TRP A 176 13.58 -7.19 -2.17
C TRP A 176 12.86 -8.24 -1.32
N ASP A 177 13.17 -8.33 -0.03
CA ASP A 177 12.43 -9.22 0.88
C ASP A 177 10.98 -8.79 1.03
N CYS A 178 10.71 -7.49 1.15
CA CYS A 178 9.35 -6.96 1.23
C CYS A 178 8.54 -7.29 -0.03
N ILE A 179 9.14 -7.25 -1.22
CA ILE A 179 8.49 -7.67 -2.48
C ILE A 179 8.17 -9.17 -2.42
N LYS A 180 9.10 -10.03 -1.97
CA LYS A 180 8.84 -11.47 -1.82
C LYS A 180 7.76 -11.78 -0.78
N LEU A 181 7.80 -11.08 0.35
CA LEU A 181 6.81 -11.14 1.43
C LEU A 181 5.43 -10.82 0.89
N LEU A 182 5.27 -9.66 0.25
CA LEU A 182 4.00 -9.18 -0.26
C LEU A 182 3.44 -10.06 -1.39
N ARG A 183 4.31 -10.78 -2.12
CA ARG A 183 3.93 -11.74 -3.16
C ARG A 183 3.66 -13.16 -2.65
N GLY A 184 3.83 -13.43 -1.35
CA GLY A 184 3.69 -14.78 -0.80
C GLY A 184 4.82 -15.75 -1.21
N THR A 185 5.97 -15.23 -1.66
CA THR A 185 7.13 -16.03 -2.12
C THR A 185 8.36 -15.90 -1.22
N HIS A 186 8.19 -15.38 -0.01
CA HIS A 186 9.26 -15.29 0.99
C HIS A 186 9.66 -16.69 1.50
N PRO A 187 10.96 -16.97 1.71
CA PRO A 187 11.43 -18.29 2.18
C PRO A 187 10.86 -18.68 3.55
N ASP A 188 10.63 -17.70 4.44
CA ASP A 188 10.04 -17.94 5.77
C ASP A 188 8.56 -18.34 5.72
N PHE A 189 7.89 -18.30 4.56
CA PHE A 189 6.57 -18.91 4.43
C PHE A 189 6.73 -20.42 4.41
N PHE A 190 6.39 -21.06 5.52
CA PHE A 190 6.27 -22.51 5.58
C PHE A 190 4.92 -22.95 4.99
N PRO A 191 4.88 -23.98 4.13
CA PRO A 191 3.63 -24.57 3.67
C PRO A 191 2.79 -24.98 4.89
N ARG A 192 1.54 -24.52 4.95
CA ARG A 192 0.64 -24.84 6.07
C ARG A 192 0.31 -26.34 6.12
N ILE A 193 0.50 -27.03 5.00
CA ILE A 193 0.46 -28.48 4.84
C ILE A 193 1.65 -28.91 3.96
N ALA A 194 2.43 -29.90 4.39
CA ALA A 194 3.53 -30.44 3.60
C ALA A 194 2.99 -31.04 2.29
N GLY A 195 3.42 -30.50 1.14
CA GLY A 195 2.99 -30.96 -0.19
C GLY A 195 1.85 -30.14 -0.82
N ASP A 196 1.25 -29.20 -0.08
CA ASP A 196 0.23 -28.31 -0.63
C ASP A 196 0.82 -26.96 -1.09
N ASN A 197 1.01 -26.81 -2.41
CA ASN A 197 1.44 -25.55 -3.01
C ASN A 197 0.31 -24.50 -3.09
N SER A 198 -0.94 -24.89 -2.82
CA SER A 198 -2.11 -23.99 -2.86
C SER A 198 -2.27 -23.14 -1.59
N SER A 199 -1.58 -23.50 -0.50
CA SER A 199 -1.65 -22.79 0.79
C SER A 199 -0.76 -21.54 0.88
N ARG A 200 -0.27 -21.00 -0.24
CA ARG A 200 0.53 -19.76 -0.19
C ARG A 200 -0.37 -18.61 0.25
N PRO A 201 0.03 -17.83 1.26
CA PRO A 201 -0.80 -16.73 1.72
C PRO A 201 -0.97 -15.72 0.59
N LEU A 202 -2.23 -15.38 0.32
CA LEU A 202 -2.56 -14.34 -0.64
C LEU A 202 -1.93 -13.01 -0.22
N THR A 203 -1.71 -12.16 -1.22
CA THR A 203 -1.30 -10.77 -1.03
C THR A 203 -2.16 -10.12 0.08
N PRO A 204 -1.55 -9.37 1.02
CA PRO A 204 -2.30 -8.83 2.14
C PRO A 204 -3.31 -7.77 1.67
N ASP A 205 -4.47 -7.72 2.31
CA ASP A 205 -5.47 -6.71 2.02
C ASP A 205 -5.20 -5.42 2.78
N LEU A 206 -4.66 -5.53 3.99
CA LEU A 206 -4.33 -4.41 4.87
C LEU A 206 -2.92 -4.56 5.44
N ILE A 207 -2.15 -3.49 5.36
CA ILE A 207 -0.80 -3.32 5.89
C ILE A 207 -0.88 -2.28 6.99
N LEU A 208 -0.54 -2.68 8.20
CA LEU A 208 -0.50 -1.84 9.38
C LEU A 208 0.95 -1.66 9.83
N THR A 209 1.39 -0.41 10.00
CA THR A 209 2.74 -0.15 10.50
C THR A 209 2.79 1.11 11.37
N ASN A 210 3.52 1.02 12.47
CA ASN A 210 3.96 2.17 13.27
C ASN A 210 5.49 2.35 13.21
N GLY A 211 6.13 1.51 12.40
CA GLY A 211 7.56 1.23 12.49
C GLY A 211 8.40 2.24 11.73
N PRO A 212 9.63 2.51 12.21
CA PRO A 212 10.62 3.27 11.45
C PRO A 212 11.14 2.44 10.25
N GLY A 213 11.92 3.06 9.36
CA GLY A 213 12.75 2.40 8.34
C GLY A 213 12.09 1.28 7.53
N THR A 214 12.12 0.04 8.04
CA THR A 214 11.49 -1.15 7.46
C THR A 214 10.02 -0.92 7.12
N GLY A 215 9.24 -0.26 8.00
CA GLY A 215 7.83 0.08 7.71
C GLY A 215 7.68 0.94 6.44
N VAL A 216 8.59 1.90 6.25
CA VAL A 216 8.63 2.74 5.03
C VAL A 216 8.90 1.89 3.78
N ILE A 217 9.84 0.95 3.90
CA ILE A 217 10.20 0.06 2.80
C ILE A 217 9.08 -0.92 2.44
N VAL A 218 8.32 -1.44 3.42
CA VAL A 218 7.16 -2.29 3.17
C VAL A 218 6.08 -1.53 2.38
N ILE A 219 5.78 -0.29 2.78
CA ILE A 219 4.81 0.55 2.04
C ILE A 219 5.33 0.85 0.63
N LEU A 220 6.61 1.20 0.48
CA LEU A 220 7.21 1.42 -0.83
C LEU A 220 7.12 0.17 -1.72
N ALA A 221 7.39 -1.02 -1.17
CA ALA A 221 7.25 -2.30 -1.86
C ALA A 221 5.81 -2.50 -2.35
N SER A 222 4.82 -2.20 -1.50
CA SER A 222 3.40 -2.31 -1.87
C SER A 222 3.04 -1.39 -3.03
N ILE A 223 3.53 -0.14 -3.02
CA ILE A 223 3.29 0.83 -4.10
C ILE A 223 3.95 0.37 -5.39
N ILE A 224 5.17 -0.18 -5.34
CA ILE A 224 5.84 -0.74 -6.51
C ILE A 224 5.02 -1.90 -7.10
N LEU A 225 4.55 -2.83 -6.27
CA LEU A 225 3.73 -3.94 -6.73
C LEU A 225 2.39 -3.47 -7.33
N LEU A 226 1.76 -2.47 -6.70
CA LEU A 226 0.55 -1.81 -7.20
C LEU A 226 0.81 -1.11 -8.54
N PHE A 227 1.95 -0.41 -8.68
CA PHE A 227 2.34 0.28 -9.89
C PHE A 227 2.45 -0.68 -11.08
N PHE A 228 3.07 -1.84 -10.90
CA PHE A 228 3.19 -2.88 -11.93
C PHE A 228 1.94 -3.78 -12.07
N GLY A 229 0.92 -3.60 -11.23
CA GLY A 229 -0.33 -4.39 -11.31
C GLY A 229 -0.18 -5.82 -10.79
N VAL A 230 0.82 -6.09 -9.95
CA VAL A 230 1.05 -7.41 -9.32
C VAL A 230 0.05 -7.66 -8.18
N ALA A 231 -0.47 -6.59 -7.57
CA ALA A 231 -1.50 -6.60 -6.53
C ALA A 231 -2.34 -5.31 -6.62
N GLY A 232 -3.53 -5.25 -6.00
CA GLY A 232 -4.49 -4.15 -6.14
C GLY A 232 -5.29 -4.17 -7.46
N PRO A 233 -6.39 -3.40 -7.56
CA PRO A 233 -7.57 -3.81 -8.32
C PRO A 233 -7.28 -4.03 -9.81
N SER A 234 -7.48 -5.26 -10.29
CA SER A 234 -8.01 -5.44 -11.64
C SER A 234 -9.34 -4.68 -11.70
N ALA A 235 -9.42 -3.74 -12.64
CA ALA A 235 -10.54 -2.83 -12.78
C ALA A 235 -11.88 -3.57 -12.73
N SER A 236 -12.78 -3.14 -11.84
CA SER A 236 -14.20 -3.15 -12.19
C SER A 236 -14.57 -1.70 -12.43
N LEU A 237 -14.52 -1.28 -13.69
CA LEU A 237 -15.14 -0.05 -14.16
C LEU A 237 -16.56 0.07 -13.57
N PRO A 238 -17.04 1.27 -13.23
CA PRO A 238 -18.40 1.44 -12.77
C PRO A 238 -19.37 1.02 -13.89
N ARG A 239 -20.07 -0.11 -13.70
CA ARG A 239 -21.27 -0.39 -14.47
C ARG A 239 -22.33 0.61 -14.00
N SER A 240 -22.83 1.40 -14.95
CA SER A 240 -23.79 2.49 -14.75
C SER A 240 -24.97 2.08 -13.83
N LYS A 241 -25.38 2.99 -12.95
CA LYS A 241 -26.43 2.84 -11.92
C LYS A 241 -27.82 2.41 -12.44
N LYS A 242 -28.01 2.26 -13.75
CA LYS A 242 -29.32 1.91 -14.35
C LYS A 242 -29.62 0.40 -14.38
N VAL A 243 -28.67 -0.48 -14.03
CA VAL A 243 -28.83 -1.94 -14.16
C VAL A 243 -29.02 -2.70 -12.83
N MET A 244 -28.65 -2.16 -11.66
CA MET A 244 -28.67 -2.93 -10.39
C MET A 244 -29.96 -2.80 -9.55
N LYS A 245 -31.00 -2.11 -10.04
CA LYS A 245 -32.22 -1.89 -9.23
C LYS A 245 -33.14 -3.11 -9.14
N HIS A 246 -32.79 -4.26 -9.71
CA HIS A 246 -33.70 -5.40 -9.79
C HIS A 246 -33.18 -6.77 -9.31
N ASP A 247 -31.93 -6.89 -8.88
CA ASP A 247 -31.40 -8.21 -8.49
C ASP A 247 -31.40 -8.40 -6.97
N MET A 248 -32.55 -8.87 -6.45
CA MET A 248 -32.52 -9.95 -5.48
C MET A 248 -31.99 -11.18 -6.22
N GLY A 249 -30.70 -11.43 -6.14
CA GLY A 249 -30.09 -12.56 -6.83
C GLY A 249 -28.65 -12.73 -6.41
N VAL A 250 -28.30 -13.96 -6.08
CA VAL A 250 -26.94 -14.47 -5.86
C VAL A 250 -26.09 -14.11 -7.09
N GLY A 251 -25.44 -12.95 -7.03
CA GLY A 251 -24.55 -12.44 -8.06
C GLY A 251 -23.12 -12.56 -7.56
N ASP A 252 -22.33 -13.36 -8.27
CA ASP A 252 -20.91 -13.61 -8.09
C ASP A 252 -20.12 -12.31 -7.89
N ALA A 253 -20.00 -11.89 -6.63
CA ALA A 253 -19.14 -10.80 -6.22
C ALA A 253 -17.73 -11.37 -6.15
N SER A 254 -17.13 -11.61 -7.31
CA SER A 254 -15.74 -12.08 -7.48
C SER A 254 -14.86 -11.46 -6.40
N ALA A 255 -14.44 -12.30 -5.46
CA ALA A 255 -13.83 -11.88 -4.21
C ALA A 255 -12.54 -11.12 -4.54
N LYS A 256 -12.52 -9.83 -4.22
CA LYS A 256 -11.38 -8.93 -4.44
C LYS A 256 -10.41 -9.04 -3.27
N ILE A 257 -9.48 -9.99 -3.31
CA ILE A 257 -8.40 -10.13 -2.32
C ILE A 257 -7.11 -9.50 -2.85
N GLY A 258 -6.27 -8.95 -1.97
CA GLY A 258 -4.94 -8.46 -2.29
C GLY A 258 -4.83 -6.96 -2.52
N GLN A 259 -5.59 -6.17 -1.76
CA GLN A 259 -5.67 -4.73 -2.02
C GLN A 259 -4.49 -3.92 -1.47
N MET A 260 -3.61 -4.47 -0.62
CA MET A 260 -2.46 -3.76 -0.03
C MET A 260 -2.81 -2.36 0.45
N ARG A 261 -3.96 -2.20 1.11
CA ARG A 261 -4.30 -0.93 1.76
C ARG A 261 -3.35 -0.70 2.91
N SER A 262 -3.02 0.55 3.19
CA SER A 262 -1.97 0.91 4.11
C SER A 262 -2.47 1.87 5.17
N ILE A 263 -2.22 1.52 6.43
CA ILE A 263 -2.46 2.38 7.58
C ILE A 263 -1.12 2.60 8.27
N TYR A 264 -0.70 3.85 8.33
CA TYR A 264 0.41 4.27 9.16
C TYR A 264 -0.11 4.84 10.47
N ILE A 265 0.45 4.40 11.59
CA ILE A 265 0.20 4.96 12.91
C ILE A 265 1.47 5.66 13.38
N GLU A 266 1.41 6.97 13.58
CA GLU A 266 2.53 7.70 14.16
C GLU A 266 2.73 7.29 15.62
N SER A 267 4.00 7.18 16.02
CA SER A 267 4.37 6.68 17.34
C SER A 267 3.84 7.57 18.46
N TRP A 268 3.40 6.96 19.56
CA TRP A 268 2.93 7.62 20.76
C TRP A 268 3.95 8.62 21.33
N ALA A 269 5.26 8.35 21.18
CA ALA A 269 6.32 9.24 21.62
C ALA A 269 6.41 10.55 20.81
N ARG A 270 5.70 10.68 19.69
CA ARG A 270 5.72 11.84 18.80
C ARG A 270 4.54 12.77 19.06
N VAL A 271 4.71 13.64 20.05
CA VAL A 271 3.66 14.59 20.49
C VAL A 271 3.61 15.86 19.63
N ARG A 272 4.79 16.43 19.29
CA ARG A 272 4.89 17.79 18.69
C ARG A 272 5.21 17.81 17.20
N THR A 273 5.86 16.77 16.70
CA THR A 273 6.35 16.70 15.32
C THR A 273 6.26 15.27 14.81
N LEU A 274 5.88 15.14 13.53
CA LEU A 274 5.93 13.86 12.81
C LEU A 274 7.36 13.31 12.78
N SER A 275 7.47 11.99 12.88
CA SER A 275 8.74 11.30 12.65
C SER A 275 9.17 11.46 11.18
N LEU A 276 10.45 11.18 10.89
CA LEU A 276 10.91 11.17 9.49
C LEU A 276 10.12 10.16 8.66
N SER A 277 9.86 8.98 9.21
CA SER A 277 9.00 7.96 8.58
C SER A 277 7.59 8.47 8.37
N GLY A 278 7.00 9.14 9.37
CA GLY A 278 5.68 9.76 9.24
C GLY A 278 5.62 10.81 8.14
N ARG A 279 6.61 11.71 8.06
CA ARG A 279 6.69 12.71 6.97
C ARG A 279 6.79 12.08 5.59
N LEU A 280 7.59 11.01 5.45
CA LEU A 280 7.75 10.29 4.19
C LEU A 280 6.50 9.51 3.78
N LEU A 281 5.81 8.91 4.75
CA LEU A 281 4.66 8.06 4.50
C LEU A 281 3.34 8.82 4.38
N LYS A 282 3.22 10.01 4.98
CA LYS A 282 2.02 10.87 4.89
C LYS A 282 1.44 10.98 3.46
N PRO A 283 2.22 11.23 2.39
CA PRO A 283 1.67 11.30 1.04
C PRO A 283 1.43 9.93 0.37
N LEU A 284 1.94 8.85 0.95
CA LEU A 284 2.02 7.51 0.33
C LEU A 284 0.97 6.54 0.86
N VAL A 285 0.53 6.69 2.11
CA VAL A 285 -0.42 5.76 2.73
C VAL A 285 -1.87 6.14 2.46
N ASP A 286 -2.76 5.14 2.58
CA ASP A 286 -4.20 5.33 2.46
C ASP A 286 -4.76 6.09 3.67
N ARG A 287 -4.32 5.73 4.89
CA ARG A 287 -4.69 6.43 6.13
C ARG A 287 -3.48 6.69 7.01
N PHE A 288 -3.43 7.88 7.58
CA PHE A 288 -2.37 8.30 8.49
C PHE A 288 -2.99 8.68 9.84
N LEU A 289 -2.71 7.88 10.87
CA LEU A 289 -3.30 8.04 12.19
C LEU A 289 -2.29 8.66 13.15
N VAL A 290 -2.76 9.60 13.97
CA VAL A 290 -1.97 10.21 15.05
C VAL A 290 -2.70 10.15 16.38
N GLN A 291 -1.93 10.12 17.45
CA GLN A 291 -2.43 9.88 18.81
C GLN A 291 -2.56 11.17 19.63
N TRP A 292 -2.12 12.31 19.09
CA TRP A 292 -2.11 13.61 19.76
C TRP A 292 -2.89 14.66 18.96
N PRO A 293 -3.85 15.38 19.59
CA PRO A 293 -4.69 16.35 18.87
C PRO A 293 -3.88 17.54 18.33
N GLN A 294 -2.84 17.97 19.07
CA GLN A 294 -1.97 19.08 18.66
C GLN A 294 -1.24 18.79 17.34
N LEU A 295 -0.98 17.52 17.05
CA LEU A 295 -0.31 17.10 15.83
C LEU A 295 -1.24 17.19 14.62
N VAL A 296 -2.53 16.86 14.79
CA VAL A 296 -3.53 17.08 13.73
C VAL A 296 -3.71 18.56 13.45
N GLU A 297 -3.87 19.36 14.50
CA GLU A 297 -4.07 20.81 14.35
C GLU A 297 -2.92 21.45 13.57
N LYS A 298 -1.68 21.12 13.92
CA LYS A 298 -0.50 21.63 13.20
C LYS A 298 -0.48 21.22 11.73
N GLU A 299 -0.80 19.96 11.43
CA GLU A 299 -0.77 19.41 10.07
C GLU A 299 -1.96 19.85 9.21
N THR A 300 -3.05 20.31 9.83
CA THR A 300 -4.24 20.85 9.16
C THR A 300 -4.13 22.36 8.95
N VAL A 301 -3.66 23.12 9.94
CA VAL A 301 -3.48 24.59 9.85
C VAL A 301 -2.36 24.97 8.88
N GLY A 302 -1.29 24.18 8.79
CA GLY A 302 -0.20 24.42 7.82
C GLY A 302 -0.56 24.09 6.37
N ALA A 303 -1.67 23.38 6.14
CA ALA A 303 -2.16 22.99 4.83
C ALA A 303 -3.20 24.02 4.36
N GLY A 304 -2.75 25.08 3.68
CA GLY A 304 -3.64 26.13 3.15
C GLY A 304 -4.85 25.59 2.37
N ALA A 305 -5.90 26.40 2.23
CA ALA A 305 -7.28 26.07 1.84
C ALA A 305 -7.55 25.27 0.54
N GLY A 306 -6.54 24.73 -0.13
CA GLY A 306 -6.65 23.80 -1.27
C GLY A 306 -5.88 22.48 -1.11
N ALA A 307 -5.14 22.28 -0.01
CA ALA A 307 -4.46 21.02 0.26
C ALA A 307 -5.45 20.05 0.92
N ARG A 308 -5.55 18.82 0.38
CA ARG A 308 -6.40 17.73 0.89
C ARG A 308 -6.40 17.64 2.42
N THR A 309 -7.41 18.23 3.03
CA THR A 309 -7.48 18.61 4.45
C THR A 309 -7.88 17.44 5.35
N GLY A 310 -7.63 16.18 4.94
CA GLY A 310 -8.21 15.00 5.58
C GLY A 310 -7.34 13.76 5.61
N ARG A 311 -6.00 13.87 5.47
CA ARG A 311 -5.13 12.68 5.43
C ARG A 311 -4.62 12.23 6.79
N VAL A 312 -4.57 13.15 7.76
CA VAL A 312 -4.11 12.88 9.14
C VAL A 312 -5.33 12.82 10.04
N GLU A 313 -5.58 11.67 10.65
CA GLU A 313 -6.75 11.41 11.48
C GLU A 313 -6.33 11.29 12.95
N PHE A 314 -7.00 12.04 13.83
CA PHE A 314 -6.84 11.88 15.27
C PHE A 314 -7.66 10.68 15.74
N VAL A 315 -7.02 9.74 16.43
CA VAL A 315 -7.67 8.52 16.94
C VAL A 315 -7.65 8.40 18.47
N GLY A 316 -7.10 9.39 19.17
CA GLY A 316 -6.92 9.35 20.62
C GLY A 316 -5.66 8.60 21.06
N SER A 317 -5.47 8.48 22.37
CA SER A 317 -4.37 7.68 22.93
C SER A 317 -4.68 6.21 22.68
N LEU A 318 -4.00 5.61 21.71
CA LEU A 318 -4.13 4.17 21.42
C LEU A 318 -3.26 3.32 22.36
N VAL A 319 -2.51 3.99 23.22
CA VAL A 319 -1.63 3.43 24.24
C VAL A 319 -2.11 4.02 25.55
N THR A 320 -2.78 3.20 26.35
CA THR A 320 -3.21 3.52 27.72
C THR A 320 -2.50 2.62 28.70
#